data_AF-A0A7C3NMR4-F1
#
_entry.id   AF-A0A7C3NMR4-F1
#
_cell.length_a   1.000
_cell.length_b   1.000
_cell.length_c   1.000
_cell.angle_alpha   90.00
_cell.angle_beta   90.00
_cell.angle_gamma   90.00
#
_symmetry.space_group_name_H-M   'P 1'
#
loop_
_entity.id
_entity.type
_entity.pdbx_description
1 polymer ?
#
loop_
_entity_poly.entity_id
_entity_poly.type
_entity_poly.pdbx_seq_one_letter_code
_entity_poly.pdbx_strand_id
1 'polypeptide(L)'
;MPLSAVTYNVLASAYIRRAWYPRTSPLVLDPAWRVPALVQHVANFKADLICLQEVEPETFAALRISLGEAGLAGQYASKGAQRPDGLAIFYRREKLALASTRVLAYADGMGAEPDSGYIALIMFLRWSGALIGVVDTHLMWDSPDAPDSARVGLR
;
A
#
# COMPACT_ATOMS: atom_id res chain seq x y z
N MET A 1 13.56 2.24 -22.90
CA MET A 1 12.13 2.54 -22.64
C MET A 1 12.02 3.13 -21.24
N PRO A 2 11.23 4.18 -21.02
CA PRO A 2 11.04 4.76 -19.69
C PRO A 2 10.33 3.77 -18.76
N LEU A 3 10.60 3.90 -17.46
CA LEU A 3 9.93 3.16 -16.38
C LEU A 3 8.76 4.02 -15.86
N SER A 4 7.56 3.45 -15.75
CA SER A 4 6.39 4.12 -15.17
C SER A 4 6.03 3.57 -13.80
N ALA A 5 5.64 4.45 -12.87
CA ALA A 5 5.24 4.08 -11.51
C ALA A 5 3.93 4.76 -11.12
N VAL A 6 3.12 4.05 -10.33
CA VAL A 6 1.90 4.56 -9.70
C VAL A 6 1.99 4.34 -8.19
N THR A 7 1.51 5.30 -7.41
CA THR A 7 1.22 5.13 -5.98
C THR A 7 -0.26 5.41 -5.75
N TYR A 8 -0.94 4.56 -4.97
CA TYR A 8 -2.37 4.68 -4.74
C TYR A 8 -2.80 4.06 -3.40
N ASN A 9 -3.36 4.86 -2.50
CA ASN A 9 -3.99 4.37 -1.29
C ASN A 9 -5.39 3.84 -1.64
N VAL A 10 -5.62 2.56 -1.38
CA VAL A 10 -6.83 1.86 -1.85
C VAL A 10 -8.02 1.96 -0.89
N LEU A 11 -7.82 2.56 0.29
CA LEU A 11 -8.74 2.62 1.42
C LEU A 11 -9.25 1.24 1.84
N ALA A 12 -8.68 0.71 2.92
CA ALA A 12 -9.03 -0.58 3.48
C ALA A 12 -10.50 -0.60 3.92
N SER A 13 -11.18 -1.72 3.67
CA SER A 13 -12.57 -1.93 4.04
C SER A 13 -12.80 -1.76 5.54
N ALA A 14 -11.86 -2.23 6.36
CA ALA A 14 -11.87 -2.08 7.80
C ALA A 14 -11.94 -0.61 8.29
N TYR A 15 -11.52 0.37 7.47
CA TYR A 15 -11.55 1.79 7.82
C TYR A 15 -12.77 2.52 7.25
N ILE A 16 -13.63 1.85 6.48
CA ILE A 16 -14.82 2.48 5.94
C ILE A 16 -15.86 2.67 7.04
N ARG A 17 -16.09 3.94 7.41
CA ARG A 17 -17.24 4.36 8.21
C ARG A 17 -18.19 5.16 7.32
N ARG A 18 -19.42 4.68 7.12
CA ARG A 18 -20.41 5.33 6.24
C ARG A 18 -20.63 6.81 6.59
N ALA A 19 -20.58 7.15 7.88
CA ALA A 19 -20.70 8.53 8.35
C ALA A 19 -19.60 9.47 7.82
N TRP A 20 -18.42 8.96 7.46
CA TRP A 20 -17.34 9.75 6.85
C TRP A 20 -17.54 9.98 5.34
N TYR A 21 -18.45 9.22 4.71
CA TYR A 21 -18.74 9.29 3.27
C TYR A 21 -20.23 9.54 3.00
N PRO A 22 -20.85 10.61 3.56
CA PRO A 22 -22.30 10.79 3.54
C PRO A 22 -22.89 11.02 2.13
N ARG A 23 -22.04 11.42 1.17
CA ARG A 23 -22.44 11.63 -0.24
C ARG A 23 -22.22 10.40 -1.12
N THR A 24 -21.70 9.31 -0.56
CA THR A 24 -21.38 8.08 -1.28
C THR A 24 -22.43 7.03 -0.99
N SER A 25 -22.98 6.41 -2.03
CA SER A 25 -23.98 5.35 -1.87
C SER A 25 -23.43 4.20 -1.00
N PRO A 26 -24.19 3.68 -0.02
CA PRO A 26 -23.75 2.55 0.79
C PRO A 26 -23.38 1.31 -0.02
N LEU A 27 -24.00 1.13 -1.19
CA LEU A 27 -23.73 0.01 -2.10
C LEU A 27 -22.29 0.05 -2.62
N VAL A 28 -21.80 1.22 -3.03
CA VAL A 28 -20.44 1.35 -3.60
C VAL A 28 -19.34 1.36 -2.54
N LEU A 29 -19.73 1.53 -1.26
CA LEU A 29 -18.83 1.38 -0.12
C LEU A 29 -18.73 -0.08 0.36
N ASP A 30 -19.66 -0.94 -0.05
CA ASP A 30 -19.64 -2.35 0.32
C ASP A 30 -18.40 -3.03 -0.32
N PRO A 31 -17.58 -3.76 0.46
CA PRO A 31 -16.41 -4.45 -0.07
C PRO A 31 -16.72 -5.42 -1.22
N ALA A 32 -17.91 -6.04 -1.22
CA ALA A 32 -18.35 -6.93 -2.29
C ALA A 32 -18.49 -6.20 -3.65
N TRP A 33 -18.74 -4.88 -3.63
CA TRP A 33 -18.77 -4.04 -4.82
C TRP A 33 -17.44 -3.32 -5.06
N ARG A 34 -16.86 -2.77 -3.99
CA ARG A 34 -15.67 -1.91 -4.05
C ARG A 34 -14.42 -2.69 -4.46
N VAL A 35 -14.16 -3.87 -3.88
CA VAL A 35 -12.92 -4.62 -4.12
C VAL A 35 -12.79 -5.09 -5.57
N PRO A 36 -13.82 -5.69 -6.20
CA PRO A 36 -13.75 -6.03 -7.64
C PRO A 36 -13.51 -4.80 -8.52
N ALA A 37 -14.20 -3.68 -8.26
CA ALA A 37 -14.02 -2.45 -9.01
C ALA A 37 -12.60 -1.86 -8.83
N LEU A 38 -12.06 -1.92 -7.61
CA LEU A 38 -10.69 -1.53 -7.31
C LEU A 38 -9.68 -2.36 -8.08
N VAL A 39 -9.83 -3.70 -8.10
CA VAL A 39 -8.92 -4.60 -8.83
C VAL A 39 -8.90 -4.26 -10.31
N GLN A 40 -10.08 -4.05 -10.91
CA GLN A 40 -10.19 -3.61 -12.31
C GLN A 40 -9.53 -2.24 -12.54
N HIS A 41 -9.73 -1.29 -11.63
CA HIS A 41 -9.13 0.03 -11.71
C HIS A 41 -7.59 -0.04 -11.68
N VAL A 42 -7.02 -0.79 -10.74
CA VAL A 42 -5.56 -0.96 -10.60
C VAL A 42 -4.97 -1.69 -11.81
N ALA A 43 -5.64 -2.71 -12.32
CA ALA A 43 -5.20 -3.42 -13.53
C ALA A 43 -5.12 -2.50 -14.76
N ASN A 44 -5.96 -1.47 -14.82
CA ASN A 44 -5.99 -0.50 -15.90
C ASN A 44 -4.91 0.58 -15.81
N PHE A 45 -4.14 0.67 -14.72
CA PHE A 45 -3.01 1.61 -14.63
C PHE A 45 -1.93 1.34 -15.69
N LYS A 46 -1.74 0.07 -16.07
CA LYS A 46 -0.73 -0.35 -17.06
C LYS A 46 0.68 0.16 -16.75
N ALA A 47 0.98 0.41 -15.47
CA ALA A 47 2.30 0.87 -15.02
C ALA A 47 3.30 -0.29 -14.93
N ASP A 48 4.58 0.04 -14.83
CA ASP A 48 5.64 -0.95 -14.59
C ASP A 48 5.84 -1.23 -13.09
N LEU A 49 5.54 -0.24 -12.25
CA LEU A 49 5.52 -0.31 -10.79
C LEU A 49 4.19 0.20 -10.25
N ILE A 50 3.60 -0.49 -9.29
CA ILE A 50 2.38 -0.06 -8.60
C ILE A 50 2.59 -0.25 -7.10
N CYS A 51 2.60 0.85 -6.34
CA CYS A 51 2.73 0.87 -4.88
C CYS A 51 1.36 1.18 -4.28
N LEU A 52 0.88 0.37 -3.34
CA LEU A 52 -0.47 0.43 -2.81
C LEU A 52 -0.44 0.45 -1.29
N GLN A 53 -1.13 1.44 -0.72
CA GLN A 53 -1.33 1.56 0.72
C GLN A 53 -2.75 1.15 1.13
N GLU A 54 -2.91 0.76 2.39
CA GLU A 54 -4.20 0.28 2.94
C GLU A 54 -4.73 -0.98 2.26
N VAL A 55 -3.82 -1.91 1.92
CA VAL A 55 -4.20 -3.16 1.27
C VAL A 55 -4.51 -4.21 2.33
N GLU A 56 -5.74 -4.70 2.39
CA GLU A 56 -6.11 -5.85 3.22
C GLU A 56 -5.63 -7.18 2.57
N PRO A 57 -5.36 -8.25 3.35
CA PRO A 57 -4.86 -9.53 2.81
C PRO A 57 -5.69 -10.11 1.66
N GLU A 58 -7.01 -10.08 1.77
CA GLU A 58 -7.95 -10.58 0.77
C GLU A 58 -7.91 -9.71 -0.51
N THR A 59 -7.79 -8.39 -0.33
CA THR A 59 -7.62 -7.44 -1.45
C THR A 59 -6.29 -7.69 -2.16
N PHE A 60 -5.20 -7.93 -1.43
CA PHE A 60 -3.92 -8.32 -2.03
C PHE A 60 -4.02 -9.63 -2.81
N ALA A 61 -4.72 -10.65 -2.27
CA ALA A 61 -4.92 -11.92 -2.97
C ALA A 61 -5.64 -11.72 -4.32
N ALA A 62 -6.70 -10.91 -4.35
CA ALA A 62 -7.43 -10.59 -5.59
C ALA A 62 -6.56 -9.80 -6.59
N LEU A 63 -5.83 -8.79 -6.13
CA LEU A 63 -4.88 -8.03 -6.95
C LEU A 63 -3.78 -8.91 -7.52
N ARG A 64 -3.22 -9.82 -6.71
CA ARG A 64 -2.15 -10.73 -7.12
C ARG A 64 -2.58 -11.67 -8.24
N ILE A 65 -3.82 -12.14 -8.22
CA ILE A 65 -4.39 -12.94 -9.31
C ILE A 65 -4.50 -12.08 -10.58
N SER A 66 -5.24 -10.97 -10.52
CA SER A 66 -5.53 -10.14 -11.69
C SER A 66 -4.28 -9.50 -12.32
N LEU A 67 -3.41 -8.90 -11.50
CA LEU A 67 -2.16 -8.30 -11.99
C LEU A 67 -1.13 -9.37 -12.42
N GLY A 68 -1.22 -10.57 -11.83
CA GLY A 68 -0.45 -11.74 -12.23
C GLY A 68 -0.71 -12.13 -13.68
N GLU A 69 -1.98 -12.22 -14.06
CA GLU A 69 -2.42 -12.46 -15.44
C GLU A 69 -1.92 -11.36 -16.40
N ALA A 70 -1.83 -10.12 -15.94
CA ALA A 70 -1.29 -8.98 -16.69
C ALA A 70 0.25 -8.89 -16.73
N GLY A 71 0.97 -9.89 -16.21
CA GLY A 71 2.42 -9.97 -16.27
C GLY A 71 3.17 -9.34 -15.09
N LEU A 72 2.48 -8.84 -14.06
CA LEU A 72 3.12 -8.29 -12.87
C LEU A 72 3.33 -9.38 -11.81
N ALA A 73 4.31 -9.18 -10.94
CA ALA A 73 4.47 -9.92 -9.68
C ALA A 73 4.36 -8.94 -8.51
N GLY A 74 3.86 -9.40 -7.36
CA GLY A 74 3.60 -8.56 -6.20
C GLY A 74 4.27 -9.05 -4.92
N GLN A 75 4.65 -8.11 -4.06
CA GLN A 75 5.06 -8.35 -2.68
C GLN A 75 4.10 -7.59 -1.75
N TYR A 76 3.83 -8.19 -0.59
CA TYR A 76 2.94 -7.62 0.42
C TYR A 76 3.57 -7.72 1.79
N ALA A 77 3.34 -6.71 2.62
CA ALA A 77 3.70 -6.72 4.02
C ALA A 77 2.55 -6.12 4.85
N SER A 78 2.05 -6.88 5.82
CA SER A 78 1.10 -6.36 6.80
C SER A 78 1.78 -5.35 7.71
N LYS A 79 1.05 -4.33 8.12
CA LYS A 79 1.45 -3.49 9.25
C LYS A 79 1.46 -4.31 10.55
N GLY A 80 2.23 -3.83 11.52
CA GLY A 80 2.23 -4.35 12.88
C GLY A 80 1.02 -3.90 13.70
N ALA A 81 1.10 -4.06 15.02
CA ALA A 81 0.07 -3.63 15.97
C ALA A 81 -1.36 -4.10 15.62
N GLN A 82 -1.48 -5.31 15.05
CA GLN A 82 -2.76 -5.94 14.66
C GLN A 82 -3.61 -5.10 13.69
N ARG A 83 -2.97 -4.22 12.91
CA ARG A 83 -3.67 -3.45 11.88
C ARG A 83 -4.19 -4.39 10.78
N PRO A 84 -5.39 -4.13 10.23
CA PRO A 84 -6.03 -5.00 9.24
C PRO A 84 -5.38 -4.90 7.86
N ASP A 85 -4.56 -3.88 7.62
CA ASP A 85 -4.01 -3.52 6.32
C ASP A 85 -2.47 -3.55 6.27
N GLY A 86 -1.97 -3.47 5.06
CA GLY A 86 -0.55 -3.45 4.75
C GLY A 86 -0.21 -2.59 3.55
N LEU A 87 0.98 -2.87 3.01
CA LEU A 87 1.52 -2.26 1.81
C LEU A 87 1.71 -3.34 0.75
N ALA A 88 1.49 -3.00 -0.52
CA ALA A 88 1.76 -3.90 -1.63
C ALA A 88 2.52 -3.18 -2.76
N ILE A 89 3.58 -3.80 -3.24
CA ILE A 89 4.31 -3.32 -4.43
C ILE A 89 4.24 -4.39 -5.52
N PHE A 90 3.74 -4.00 -6.68
CA PHE A 90 3.73 -4.82 -7.90
C PHE A 90 4.73 -4.29 -8.93
N TYR A 91 5.38 -5.20 -9.65
CA TYR A 91 6.37 -4.89 -10.68
C TYR A 91 6.18 -5.74 -11.94
N ARG A 92 6.41 -5.14 -13.12
CA ARG A 92 6.32 -5.82 -14.42
C ARG A 92 7.53 -6.74 -14.64
N ARG A 93 7.29 -8.05 -14.65
CA ARG A 93 8.34 -9.08 -14.73
C ARG A 93 9.20 -9.02 -15.99
N GLU A 94 8.64 -8.53 -17.09
CA GLU A 94 9.37 -8.37 -18.36
C GLU A 94 10.45 -7.28 -18.30
N LYS A 95 10.27 -6.25 -17.46
CA LYS A 95 11.19 -5.10 -17.37
C LYS A 95 12.04 -5.10 -16.10
N LEU A 96 11.55 -5.73 -15.03
CA LEU A 96 12.10 -5.66 -13.70
C LEU A 96 12.28 -7.07 -13.12
N ALA A 97 13.46 -7.32 -12.54
CA ALA A 97 13.73 -8.55 -11.80
C ALA A 97 13.93 -8.25 -10.31
N LEU A 98 13.22 -8.98 -9.45
CA LEU A 98 13.37 -8.83 -8.00
C LEU A 98 14.72 -9.37 -7.52
N ALA A 99 15.49 -8.52 -6.84
CA ALA A 99 16.73 -8.91 -6.19
C ALA A 99 16.49 -9.26 -4.72
N SER A 100 15.77 -8.41 -3.98
CA SER A 100 15.40 -8.66 -2.58
C SER A 100 14.25 -7.77 -2.13
N THR A 101 13.60 -8.19 -1.03
CA THR A 101 12.56 -7.43 -0.33
C THR A 101 12.98 -7.25 1.12
N ARG A 102 12.69 -6.09 1.70
CA ARG A 102 12.86 -5.79 3.12
C ARG A 102 11.62 -5.10 3.65
N VAL A 103 11.25 -5.42 4.88
CA VAL A 103 10.24 -4.68 5.63
C VAL A 103 10.96 -3.97 6.77
N LEU A 104 10.77 -2.66 6.86
CA LEU A 104 11.25 -1.85 7.97
C LEU A 104 10.04 -1.48 8.83
N ALA A 105 9.97 -2.00 10.06
CA ALA A 105 9.05 -1.47 11.05
C ALA A 105 9.61 -0.16 11.62
N TYR A 106 8.76 0.85 11.76
CA TYR A 106 9.17 2.11 12.37
C TYR A 106 9.27 1.97 13.89
N ALA A 107 10.39 2.46 14.42
CA ALA A 107 10.61 2.60 15.86
C ALA A 107 10.23 4.03 16.26
N ASP A 108 8.93 4.27 16.40
CA ASP A 108 8.31 5.60 16.57
C ASP A 108 7.49 5.73 17.85
N GLY A 109 7.57 4.74 18.75
CA GLY A 109 7.02 4.81 20.10
C GLY A 109 7.64 5.96 20.93
N MET A 110 6.87 6.46 21.89
CA MET A 110 7.26 7.58 22.75
C MET A 110 7.24 7.21 24.22
N GLY A 111 8.42 7.20 24.85
CA GLY A 111 8.56 6.84 26.26
C GLY A 111 8.15 5.39 26.50
N ALA A 112 7.01 5.18 27.17
CA ALA A 112 6.44 3.86 27.40
C ALA A 112 5.42 3.43 26.34
N GLU A 113 5.03 4.33 25.42
CA GLU A 113 4.09 4.00 24.35
C GLU A 113 4.74 3.05 23.33
N PRO A 114 4.02 2.01 22.87
CA PRO A 114 4.53 1.09 21.87
C PRO A 114 4.69 1.79 20.51
N ASP A 115 5.50 1.18 19.63
CA ASP A 115 5.59 1.60 18.24
C ASP A 115 4.23 1.52 17.53
N SER A 116 4.02 2.42 16.58
CA SER A 116 2.75 2.63 15.87
C SER A 116 2.31 1.43 15.03
N GLY A 117 3.24 0.52 14.75
CA GLY A 117 3.08 -0.63 13.86
C GLY A 117 3.16 -0.29 12.37
N TYR A 118 3.42 0.96 12.01
CA TYR A 118 3.60 1.33 10.60
C TYR A 118 4.95 0.84 10.07
N ILE A 119 5.01 0.65 8.75
CA ILE A 119 6.13 0.01 8.08
C ILE A 119 6.52 0.77 6.80
N ALA A 120 7.74 0.55 6.32
CA ALA A 120 8.11 0.71 4.93
C ALA A 120 8.34 -0.67 4.28
N LEU A 121 7.72 -0.89 3.12
CA LEU A 121 8.01 -2.02 2.25
C LEU A 121 9.04 -1.58 1.21
N ILE A 122 10.21 -2.23 1.22
CA ILE A 122 11.35 -1.88 0.38
C ILE A 122 11.63 -3.04 -0.57
N MET A 123 11.66 -2.75 -1.87
CA MET A 123 12.05 -3.70 -2.90
C MET A 123 13.29 -3.23 -3.65
N PHE A 124 14.29 -4.09 -3.76
CA PHE A 124 15.43 -3.90 -4.63
C PHE A 124 15.18 -4.64 -5.94
N LEU A 125 15.10 -3.89 -7.04
CA LEU A 125 14.78 -4.40 -8.36
C LEU A 125 15.94 -4.15 -9.32
N ARG A 126 16.20 -5.06 -10.24
CA ARG A 126 17.11 -4.82 -11.36
C ARG A 126 16.33 -4.27 -12.56
N TRP A 127 16.78 -3.14 -13.09
CA TRP A 127 16.25 -2.50 -14.29
C TRP A 127 17.41 -2.13 -15.21
N SER A 128 17.43 -2.67 -16.43
CA SER A 128 18.48 -2.39 -17.43
C SER A 128 19.91 -2.55 -16.88
N GLY A 129 20.14 -3.56 -16.03
CA GLY A 129 21.44 -3.85 -15.41
C GLY A 129 21.73 -3.08 -14.12
N ALA A 130 21.03 -1.99 -13.84
CA ALA A 130 21.15 -1.22 -12.61
C ALA A 130 20.26 -1.78 -11.49
N LEU A 131 20.69 -1.64 -10.24
CA LEU A 131 19.87 -1.90 -9.06
C LEU A 131 19.13 -0.62 -8.67
N ILE A 132 17.81 -0.68 -8.54
CA ILE A 132 16.96 0.42 -8.05
C ILE A 132 16.25 0.00 -6.76
N GLY A 133 16.06 0.94 -5.84
CA GLY A 133 15.25 0.76 -4.65
C GLY A 133 13.89 1.40 -4.82
N VAL A 134 12.82 0.65 -4.56
CA VAL A 134 11.44 1.15 -4.49
C VAL A 134 10.98 1.04 -3.05
N VAL A 135 10.50 2.14 -2.49
CA VAL A 135 10.02 2.21 -1.10
C VAL A 135 8.56 2.64 -1.12
N ASP A 136 7.71 1.81 -0.55
CA ASP A 136 6.31 2.13 -0.27
C ASP A 136 6.11 2.28 1.23
N THR A 137 5.32 3.26 1.64
CA THR A 137 4.93 3.47 3.03
C THR A 137 3.61 4.23 3.11
N HIS A 138 2.99 4.14 4.27
CA HIS A 138 1.86 4.96 4.68
C HIS A 138 2.19 5.43 6.09
N LEU A 139 2.39 6.72 6.32
CA LEU A 139 2.73 7.21 7.66
C LEU A 139 1.50 7.27 8.55
N MET A 140 1.73 7.40 9.87
CA MET A 140 0.65 7.67 10.81
C MET A 140 -0.08 8.95 10.41
N TRP A 141 -1.40 8.89 10.39
CA TRP A 141 -2.23 10.06 10.18
C TRP A 141 -2.40 10.78 11.51
N ASP A 142 -2.00 12.06 11.53
CA ASP A 142 -2.28 12.97 12.63
C ASP A 142 -3.48 13.86 12.27
N SER A 143 -4.36 14.09 13.24
CA SER A 143 -5.45 15.06 13.05
C SER A 143 -4.88 16.44 12.77
N PRO A 144 -5.49 17.25 11.87
CA PRO A 144 -5.11 18.65 11.69
C PRO A 144 -5.06 19.44 13.01
N ASP A 145 -5.94 19.09 13.95
CA ASP A 145 -6.04 19.74 15.27
C ASP A 145 -5.03 19.22 16.30
N ALA A 146 -4.21 18.22 15.95
CA ALA A 146 -3.19 17.68 16.84
C ALA A 146 -2.07 18.73 17.05
N PRO A 147 -1.64 18.99 18.30
CA PRO A 147 -0.56 19.92 18.59
C PRO A 147 0.77 19.40 18.00
N ASP A 148 1.67 20.31 17.61
CA ASP A 148 2.94 19.95 16.98
C ASP A 148 3.79 18.99 17.83
N SER A 149 3.72 19.12 19.17
CA SER A 149 4.40 18.22 20.11
C SER A 149 3.91 16.77 20.06
N ALA A 150 2.70 16.54 19.53
CA ALA A 150 2.10 15.22 19.35
C ALA A 150 2.26 14.69 17.92
N ARG A 151 2.74 15.52 16.97
CA ARG A 151 2.91 15.11 15.57
C ARG A 151 4.18 14.29 15.43
N VAL A 152 4.04 13.03 15.02
CA VAL A 152 5.18 12.09 14.94
C VAL A 152 6.08 12.43 13.74
N GLY A 153 5.51 13.04 12.69
CA GLY A 153 6.21 13.33 11.43
C GLY A 153 6.96 14.67 11.32
N LEU A 154 6.92 15.53 12.35
CA LEU A 154 7.56 16.87 12.33
C LEU A 154 8.87 16.95 13.15
N ARG A 155 9.48 15.80 13.47
CA ARG A 155 10.75 15.76 14.20
C ARG A 155 11.96 15.99 13.30
#